data_AF-A0A524EMT2-F1
#
_entry.id   AF-A0A524EMT2-F1
#
_cell.length_a   1.000
_cell.length_b   1.000
_cell.length_c   1.000
_cell.angle_alpha   90.00
_cell.angle_beta   90.00
_cell.angle_gamma   90.00
#
_symmetry.space_group_name_H-M   'P 1'
#
loop_
_entity.id
_entity.type
_entity.pdbx_description
1 polymer ?
#
loop_
_entity_poly.entity_id
_entity_poly.type
_entity_poly.pdbx_seq_one_letter_code
_entity_poly.pdbx_strand_id
1 'polypeptide(L)'
;MTLLDSEKLRDIPGWKDAPIHICMNADYRGLTFCCKPGYSLTFAFKCKRDEILEELGISQEEFIAIKETFSKKNDWDSELTCFGSLSYCCMRKNGCPRRDAALEKRYPQKSREEYMKTYYEKKKELAKIILEAVKDPKAKKRAKELLDLYY
;
A
#
# COMPACT_ATOMS: atom_id res chain seq x y z
N MET A 1 -21.40 -12.24 -6.75
CA MET A 1 -20.14 -12.33 -5.98
C MET A 1 -19.68 -10.93 -5.70
N THR A 2 -19.61 -10.54 -4.43
CA THR A 2 -19.07 -9.23 -4.04
C THR A 2 -17.65 -9.11 -4.58
N LEU A 3 -17.36 -7.98 -5.21
CA LEU A 3 -16.03 -7.68 -5.74
C LEU A 3 -14.96 -7.76 -4.65
N LEU A 4 -15.34 -7.51 -3.40
CA LEU A 4 -14.45 -7.47 -2.26
C LEU A 4 -14.89 -8.49 -1.21
N ASP A 5 -13.91 -9.14 -0.58
CA ASP A 5 -14.11 -9.98 0.60
C ASP A 5 -14.14 -9.08 1.85
N SER A 6 -15.31 -8.96 2.48
CA SER A 6 -15.53 -8.11 3.65
C SER A 6 -14.61 -8.44 4.83
N GLU A 7 -14.15 -9.69 4.96
CA GLU A 7 -13.23 -10.08 6.04
C GLU A 7 -11.82 -9.50 5.84
N LYS A 8 -11.50 -9.11 4.60
CA LYS A 8 -10.20 -8.56 4.16
C LYS A 8 -10.21 -7.04 4.04
N LEU A 9 -11.28 -6.40 4.49
CA LEU A 9 -11.43 -4.96 4.48
C LEU A 9 -11.33 -4.37 5.89
N ARG A 10 -10.94 -3.10 5.94
CA ARG A 10 -10.94 -2.28 7.14
C ARG A 10 -11.39 -0.87 6.78
N ASP A 11 -12.25 -0.30 7.60
CA ASP A 11 -12.50 1.14 7.56
C ASP A 11 -11.41 1.84 8.35
N ILE A 12 -10.64 2.66 7.66
CA ILE A 12 -9.53 3.44 8.21
C ILE A 12 -9.73 4.91 7.88
N PRO A 13 -9.16 5.85 8.67
CA PRO A 13 -9.32 7.27 8.42
C PRO A 13 -8.95 7.63 6.97
N GLY A 14 -9.88 8.24 6.23
CA GLY A 14 -9.65 8.65 4.83
C GLY A 14 -9.76 7.54 3.77
N TRP A 15 -10.04 6.29 4.17
CA TRP A 15 -10.25 5.19 3.22
C TRP A 15 -11.23 4.15 3.77
N LYS A 16 -12.48 4.21 3.29
CA LYS A 16 -13.50 3.18 3.52
C LYS A 16 -13.21 1.94 2.67
N ASP A 17 -13.49 0.75 3.20
CA ASP A 17 -13.27 -0.52 2.48
C ASP A 17 -11.82 -0.68 2.00
N ALA A 18 -10.86 -0.26 2.84
CA ALA A 18 -9.44 -0.36 2.56
C ALA A 18 -8.99 -1.83 2.65
N PRO A 19 -8.21 -2.31 1.66
CA PRO A 19 -7.70 -3.68 1.68
C PRO A 19 -6.71 -3.87 2.84
N ILE A 20 -6.69 -5.06 3.42
CA ILE A 20 -5.55 -5.47 4.23
C ILE A 20 -4.33 -5.81 3.36
N HIS A 21 -3.31 -6.41 3.95
CA HIS A 21 -2.06 -6.74 3.27
C HIS A 21 -2.20 -8.03 2.45
N ILE A 22 -1.47 -8.09 1.33
CA ILE A 22 -1.45 -9.23 0.40
C ILE A 22 -1.09 -10.56 1.08
N CYS A 23 -0.27 -10.56 2.14
CA CYS A 23 0.06 -11.78 2.89
C CYS A 23 -1.15 -12.43 3.59
N MET A 24 -2.31 -11.76 3.63
CA MET A 24 -3.58 -12.29 4.12
C MET A 24 -4.61 -12.54 3.00
N ASN A 25 -4.16 -12.63 1.74
CA ASN A 25 -4.98 -12.78 0.53
C ASN A 25 -5.96 -11.62 0.30
N ALA A 26 -5.53 -10.38 0.57
CA ALA A 26 -6.29 -9.20 0.16
C ALA A 26 -6.23 -9.01 -1.38
N ASP A 27 -7.12 -8.18 -1.91
CA ASP A 27 -7.09 -7.80 -3.33
C ASP A 27 -5.86 -6.92 -3.67
N TYR A 28 -5.64 -6.69 -4.96
CA TYR A 28 -4.45 -6.02 -5.50
C TYR A 28 -4.17 -4.62 -4.90
N ARG A 29 -5.20 -3.90 -4.42
CA ARG A 29 -5.02 -2.60 -3.75
C ARG A 29 -4.11 -2.73 -2.51
N GLY A 30 -4.06 -3.91 -1.88
CA GLY A 30 -3.22 -4.22 -0.73
C GLY A 30 -1.71 -4.10 -0.98
N LEU A 31 -1.26 -4.07 -2.25
CA LEU A 31 0.15 -3.86 -2.62
C LEU A 31 0.71 -2.51 -2.12
N THR A 32 -0.14 -1.52 -1.90
CA THR A 32 0.26 -0.24 -1.28
C THR A 32 0.92 -0.43 0.10
N PHE A 33 0.55 -1.50 0.83
CA PHE A 33 1.08 -1.85 2.14
C PHE A 33 2.24 -2.86 2.10
N CYS A 34 2.63 -3.33 0.92
CA CYS A 34 3.71 -4.30 0.77
C CYS A 34 5.10 -3.66 0.96
N CYS A 35 6.02 -4.47 1.46
CA CYS A 35 7.41 -4.09 1.70
C CYS A 35 8.25 -4.11 0.41
N LYS A 36 9.47 -3.57 0.46
CA LYS A 36 10.38 -3.53 -0.69
C LYS A 36 10.74 -4.94 -1.18
N PRO A 37 10.65 -5.24 -2.49
CA PRO A 37 11.17 -6.47 -3.10
C PRO A 37 12.64 -6.74 -2.76
N GLY A 38 13.00 -8.02 -2.72
CA GLY A 38 14.36 -8.48 -2.36
C GLY A 38 14.67 -8.55 -0.86
N TYR A 39 13.75 -8.14 0.04
CA TYR A 39 13.96 -8.23 1.48
C TYR A 39 13.06 -9.28 2.13
N SER A 40 13.67 -10.20 2.89
CA SER A 40 12.96 -11.16 3.74
C SER A 40 12.58 -10.51 5.07
N LEU A 41 11.32 -10.61 5.45
CA LEU A 41 10.76 -10.13 6.71
C LEU A 41 10.24 -11.29 7.55
N THR A 42 9.89 -11.00 8.81
CA THR A 42 9.38 -11.98 9.79
C THR A 42 8.22 -12.85 9.28
N PHE A 43 7.42 -12.35 8.33
CA PHE A 43 6.30 -13.08 7.72
C PHE A 43 6.51 -13.38 6.24
N ALA A 44 7.76 -13.44 5.76
CA ALA A 44 8.09 -13.69 4.36
C ALA A 44 7.50 -15.01 3.84
N PHE A 45 7.40 -16.04 4.68
CA PHE A 45 6.83 -17.33 4.32
C PHE A 45 5.32 -17.29 3.94
N LYS A 46 4.61 -16.22 4.29
CA LYS A 46 3.21 -15.98 3.86
C LYS A 46 3.11 -14.87 2.81
N CYS A 47 4.24 -14.30 2.39
CA CYS A 47 4.25 -13.16 1.48
C CYS A 47 3.94 -13.64 0.06
N LYS A 48 2.84 -13.12 -0.52
CA LYS A 48 2.47 -13.36 -1.92
C LYS A 48 2.76 -12.17 -2.82
N ARG A 49 3.60 -11.22 -2.38
CA ARG A 49 3.89 -9.99 -3.14
C ARG A 49 4.43 -10.34 -4.52
N ASP A 50 5.44 -11.18 -4.60
CA ASP A 50 6.16 -11.43 -5.85
C ASP A 50 5.30 -12.26 -6.82
N GLU A 51 4.54 -13.23 -6.29
CA GLU A 51 3.50 -13.98 -7.04
C GLU A 51 2.43 -13.03 -7.64
N ILE A 52 1.90 -12.10 -6.85
CA ILE A 52 0.92 -11.13 -7.36
C ILE A 52 1.57 -10.16 -8.35
N LEU A 53 2.79 -9.68 -8.11
CA LEU A 53 3.47 -8.80 -9.07
C LEU A 53 3.64 -9.48 -10.44
N GLU A 54 4.00 -10.76 -10.44
CA GLU A 54 4.06 -11.59 -11.65
C GLU A 54 2.68 -11.71 -12.32
N GLU A 55 1.62 -12.01 -11.56
CA GLU A 55 0.24 -12.08 -12.04
C GLU A 55 -0.22 -10.75 -12.68
N LEU A 56 0.23 -9.62 -12.14
CA LEU A 56 -0.09 -8.28 -12.66
C LEU A 56 0.77 -7.87 -13.86
N GLY A 57 1.84 -8.62 -14.17
CA GLY A 57 2.84 -8.25 -15.16
C GLY A 57 3.66 -7.01 -14.76
N ILE A 58 3.87 -6.79 -13.47
CA ILE A 58 4.67 -5.67 -12.92
C ILE A 58 6.00 -6.25 -12.42
N SER A 59 7.13 -5.77 -12.93
CA SER A 59 8.43 -6.23 -12.41
C SER A 59 8.70 -5.70 -10.99
N GLN A 60 9.61 -6.35 -10.26
CA GLN A 60 10.01 -5.87 -8.93
C GLN A 60 10.63 -4.46 -9.01
N GLU A 61 11.44 -4.19 -10.03
CA GLU A 61 12.06 -2.90 -10.30
C GLU A 61 11.01 -1.83 -10.58
N GLU A 62 9.98 -2.16 -11.36
CA GLU A 62 8.87 -1.24 -11.65
C GLU A 62 8.06 -0.93 -10.39
N PHE A 63 7.76 -1.95 -9.59
CA PHE A 63 7.07 -1.76 -8.32
C PHE A 63 7.87 -0.87 -7.36
N ILE A 64 9.19 -1.08 -7.28
CA ILE A 64 10.09 -0.20 -6.53
C ILE A 64 10.03 1.22 -7.10
N ALA A 65 10.18 1.38 -8.42
CA ALA A 65 10.18 2.69 -9.08
C ALA A 65 8.88 3.47 -8.82
N ILE A 66 7.72 2.81 -8.86
CA ILE A 66 6.42 3.41 -8.52
C ILE A 66 6.44 3.94 -7.08
N LYS A 67 6.89 3.13 -6.11
CA LYS A 67 6.88 3.50 -4.68
C LYS A 67 7.90 4.57 -4.33
N GLU A 68 9.10 4.50 -4.89
CA GLU A 68 10.15 5.53 -4.72
C GLU A 68 9.74 6.85 -5.37
N THR A 69 9.18 6.83 -6.59
CA THR A 69 8.72 8.04 -7.27
C THR A 69 7.55 8.67 -6.52
N PHE A 70 6.60 7.86 -6.04
CA PHE A 70 5.52 8.33 -5.19
C PHE A 70 6.06 8.93 -3.89
N SER A 71 7.08 8.29 -3.29
CA SER A 71 7.70 8.78 -2.07
C SER A 71 8.30 10.17 -2.27
N LYS A 72 9.14 10.34 -3.29
CA LYS A 72 9.78 11.61 -3.62
C LYS A 72 8.76 12.71 -3.93
N LYS A 73 7.73 12.40 -4.72
CA LYS A 73 6.67 13.36 -5.08
C LYS A 73 5.90 13.88 -3.86
N ASN A 74 5.74 13.05 -2.82
CA ASN A 74 4.95 13.39 -1.63
C ASN A 74 5.82 13.70 -0.40
N ASP A 75 7.13 13.87 -0.58
CA ASP A 75 8.10 14.03 0.52
C ASP A 75 7.92 12.96 1.61
N TRP A 76 7.96 11.68 1.24
CA TRP A 76 7.68 10.54 2.12
C TRP A 76 8.93 9.77 2.56
N ASP A 77 10.11 10.25 2.17
CA ASP A 77 11.39 9.68 2.56
C ASP A 77 11.65 9.96 4.05
N SER A 78 12.12 8.95 4.78
CA SER A 78 12.40 9.06 6.21
C SER A 78 13.27 7.92 6.71
N GLU A 79 14.40 8.27 7.33
CA GLU A 79 15.34 7.32 7.96
C GLU A 79 14.71 6.54 9.13
N LEU A 80 13.62 7.05 9.71
CA LEU A 80 12.90 6.36 10.79
C LEU A 80 12.12 5.14 10.27
N THR A 81 11.74 5.15 8.99
CA THR A 81 10.79 4.16 8.43
C THR A 81 11.50 2.95 7.83
N CYS A 82 10.76 1.85 7.68
CA CYS A 82 11.27 0.69 6.97
C CYS A 82 11.61 1.07 5.53
N PHE A 83 12.79 0.67 5.07
CA PHE A 83 13.27 0.93 3.70
C PHE A 83 13.36 2.41 3.32
N GLY A 84 13.42 3.30 4.32
CA GLY A 84 13.64 4.73 4.10
C GLY A 84 12.43 5.49 3.55
N SER A 85 11.25 4.88 3.45
CA SER A 85 10.05 5.57 2.93
C SER A 85 8.74 5.11 3.56
N LEU A 86 7.83 6.06 3.80
CA LEU A 86 6.44 5.81 4.21
C LEU A 86 5.65 5.01 3.15
N SER A 87 6.09 5.02 1.88
CA SER A 87 5.49 4.23 0.80
C SER A 87 5.54 2.73 1.09
N TYR A 88 6.53 2.23 1.84
CA TYR A 88 6.64 0.82 2.24
C TYR A 88 6.04 0.50 3.61
N CYS A 89 5.56 1.50 4.35
CA CYS A 89 4.93 1.25 5.64
C CYS A 89 3.64 0.43 5.47
N CYS A 90 3.50 -0.61 6.29
CA CYS A 90 2.37 -1.52 6.30
C CYS A 90 1.21 -1.00 7.17
N MET A 91 0.02 -1.57 6.98
CA MET A 91 -1.14 -1.35 7.85
C MET A 91 -1.12 -2.33 9.03
N ARG A 92 -0.64 -1.87 10.19
CA ARG A 92 -0.67 -2.64 11.44
C ARG A 92 -1.86 -2.24 12.31
N LYS A 93 -2.53 -3.24 12.92
CA LYS A 93 -3.70 -3.04 13.80
C LYS A 93 -3.40 -2.10 14.98
N ASN A 94 -2.23 -2.23 15.61
CA ASN A 94 -1.86 -1.46 16.81
C ASN A 94 -0.90 -0.29 16.50
N GLY A 95 -0.81 0.14 15.23
CA GLY A 95 0.15 1.15 14.80
C GLY A 95 1.59 0.63 14.66
N CYS A 96 2.51 1.53 14.33
CA CYS A 96 3.93 1.23 14.17
C CYS A 96 4.74 2.41 14.73
N PRO A 97 5.58 2.22 15.75
CA PRO A 97 6.29 3.34 16.39
C PRO A 97 7.17 4.11 15.39
N ARG A 98 7.79 3.41 14.43
CA ARG A 98 8.62 4.01 13.37
C ARG A 98 7.82 4.88 12.40
N ARG A 99 6.66 4.37 11.94
CA ARG A 99 5.78 5.11 11.02
C ARG A 99 5.15 6.30 11.73
N ASP A 100 4.64 6.08 12.94
CA ASP A 100 3.89 7.08 13.69
C ASP A 100 4.83 8.24 14.07
N ALA A 101 6.06 7.96 14.52
CA ALA A 101 7.08 8.99 14.76
C ALA A 101 7.49 9.74 13.47
N ALA A 102 7.60 9.05 12.33
CA ALA A 102 7.92 9.69 11.05
C ALA A 102 6.80 10.61 10.54
N LEU A 103 5.54 10.25 10.80
CA LEU A 103 4.37 11.07 10.48
C LEU A 103 4.25 12.25 11.42
N GLU A 104 4.45 12.06 12.73
CA GLU A 104 4.43 13.13 13.72
C GLU A 104 5.52 14.17 13.46
N LYS A 105 6.76 13.74 13.19
CA LYS A 105 7.85 14.64 12.80
C LYS A 105 7.53 15.43 11.53
N ARG A 106 6.82 14.82 10.57
CA ARG A 106 6.46 15.42 9.29
C ARG A 106 5.27 16.38 9.40
N TYR A 107 4.35 16.10 10.31
CA TYR A 107 3.14 16.89 10.51
C TYR A 107 3.02 17.37 11.96
N PRO A 108 3.95 18.21 12.45
CA PRO A 108 4.04 18.58 13.87
C PRO A 108 2.85 19.39 14.37
N GLN A 109 2.05 19.98 13.46
CA GLN A 109 0.86 20.76 13.80
C GLN A 109 -0.45 19.99 13.60
N LYS A 110 -0.38 18.70 13.21
CA LYS A 110 -1.57 17.86 13.01
C LYS A 110 -1.75 16.89 14.16
N SER A 111 -2.99 16.67 14.55
CA SER A 111 -3.33 15.58 15.44
C SER A 111 -3.03 14.21 14.80
N ARG A 112 -2.97 13.17 15.64
CA ARG A 112 -2.80 11.78 15.18
C ARG A 112 -3.84 11.36 14.16
N GLU A 113 -5.09 11.74 14.37
CA GLU A 113 -6.16 11.39 13.45
C GLU A 113 -5.95 12.04 12.08
N GLU A 114 -5.57 13.32 12.04
CA GLU A 114 -5.38 14.07 10.80
C GLU A 114 -4.19 13.59 9.98
N TYR A 115 -3.04 13.33 10.61
CA TYR A 115 -1.90 12.80 9.87
C TYR A 115 -2.13 11.35 9.43
N MET A 116 -2.87 10.54 10.20
CA MET A 116 -3.21 9.17 9.81
C MET A 116 -4.19 9.16 8.64
N LYS A 117 -5.18 10.07 8.64
CA LYS A 117 -6.08 10.29 7.51
C LYS A 117 -5.29 10.66 6.26
N THR A 118 -4.40 11.65 6.36
CA THR A 118 -3.51 12.06 5.25
C THR A 118 -2.67 10.89 4.74
N TYR A 119 -2.09 10.10 5.65
CA TYR A 119 -1.29 8.92 5.31
C TYR A 119 -2.10 7.88 4.54
N TYR A 120 -3.31 7.55 4.99
CA TYR A 120 -4.14 6.54 4.32
C TYR A 120 -4.76 7.02 3.01
N GLU A 121 -5.11 8.30 2.89
CA GLU A 121 -5.51 8.91 1.61
C GLU A 121 -4.39 8.81 0.57
N LYS A 122 -3.15 9.04 0.98
CA LYS A 122 -1.99 8.85 0.11
C LYS A 122 -1.71 7.37 -0.19
N LYS A 123 -1.96 6.46 0.76
CA LYS A 123 -1.92 5.02 0.48
C LYS A 123 -2.99 4.59 -0.52
N LYS A 124 -4.16 5.21 -0.48
CA LYS A 124 -5.25 5.05 -1.44
C LYS A 124 -4.82 5.52 -2.83
N GLU A 125 -4.19 6.70 -2.92
CA GLU A 125 -3.60 7.22 -4.17
C GLU A 125 -2.53 6.27 -4.74
N LEU A 126 -1.61 5.78 -3.89
CA LEU A 126 -0.60 4.82 -4.32
C LEU A 126 -1.19 3.48 -4.79
N ALA A 127 -2.27 3.00 -4.16
CA ALA A 127 -2.96 1.80 -4.61
C ALA A 127 -3.55 1.99 -6.02
N LYS A 128 -4.14 3.15 -6.30
CA LYS A 128 -4.63 3.49 -7.64
C LYS A 128 -3.51 3.45 -8.69
N ILE A 129 -2.37 4.09 -8.39
CA ILE A 129 -1.20 4.10 -9.30
C ILE A 129 -0.70 2.67 -9.58
N ILE A 130 -0.66 1.80 -8.57
CA ILE A 130 -0.26 0.40 -8.75
C ILE A 130 -1.26 -0.35 -9.65
N LEU A 131 -2.56 -0.13 -9.48
CA LEU A 131 -3.59 -0.74 -10.32
C LEU A 131 -3.53 -0.24 -11.78
N GLU A 132 -3.22 1.04 -11.99
CA GLU A 132 -3.03 1.62 -13.34
C GLU A 132 -1.79 1.06 -14.05
N ALA A 133 -0.78 0.59 -13.29
CA ALA A 133 0.43 -0.02 -13.82
C ALA A 133 0.28 -1.48 -14.24
N VAL A 134 -0.89 -2.11 -14.03
CA VAL A 134 -1.14 -3.52 -14.37
C VAL A 134 -1.05 -3.74 -15.88
N LYS A 135 -0.21 -4.68 -16.31
CA LYS A 135 0.05 -4.96 -17.73
C LYS A 135 -0.61 -6.23 -18.22
N ASP A 136 -0.70 -7.24 -17.36
CA ASP A 136 -1.23 -8.54 -17.74
C ASP A 136 -2.71 -8.43 -18.20
N PRO A 137 -3.06 -8.92 -19.41
CA PRO A 137 -4.42 -8.81 -19.93
C PRO A 137 -5.50 -9.48 -19.07
N LYS A 138 -5.18 -10.58 -18.38
CA LYS A 138 -6.13 -11.29 -17.52
C LYS A 138 -6.35 -10.49 -16.23
N ALA A 139 -5.29 -9.95 -15.65
CA ALA A 139 -5.37 -9.13 -14.45
C ALA A 139 -5.99 -7.74 -14.70
N LYS A 140 -5.87 -7.18 -15.91
CA LYS A 140 -6.42 -5.85 -16.26
C LYS A 140 -7.92 -5.74 -16.03
N LYS A 141 -8.69 -6.78 -16.33
CA LYS A 141 -10.14 -6.78 -16.07
C LYS A 141 -10.41 -6.55 -14.58
N ARG A 142 -9.71 -7.32 -13.74
CA ARG A 142 -9.84 -7.25 -12.28
C ARG A 142 -9.33 -5.92 -11.72
N ALA A 143 -8.21 -5.42 -12.23
CA ALA A 143 -7.66 -4.13 -11.85
C ALA A 143 -8.62 -2.99 -12.21
N LYS A 144 -9.29 -3.05 -13.37
CA LYS A 144 -10.30 -2.07 -13.78
C LYS A 144 -11.50 -2.07 -12.83
N GLU A 145 -12.05 -3.23 -12.50
CA GLU A 145 -13.15 -3.34 -11.53
C GLU A 145 -12.77 -2.73 -10.16
N LEU A 146 -11.51 -2.89 -9.73
CA LEU A 146 -11.02 -2.28 -8.50
C LEU A 146 -10.79 -0.77 -8.63
N LEU A 147 -10.41 -0.28 -9.81
CA LEU A 147 -10.26 1.15 -10.11
C LEU A 147 -11.61 1.87 -10.14
N ASP A 148 -12.66 1.20 -10.61
CA ASP A 148 -14.03 1.75 -10.64
C ASP A 148 -14.56 2.04 -9.22
N LEU A 149 -13.97 1.47 -8.16
CA LEU A 149 -14.30 1.80 -6.76
C LEU A 149 -13.81 3.20 -6.32
N TYR A 150 -12.99 3.87 -7.14
CA TYR A 150 -12.42 5.18 -6.83
C TYR A 150 -13.17 6.34 -7.52
N TYR A 151 -14.08 6.04 -8.44
CA TYR A 151 -14.87 6.99 -9.23
C TYR A 151 -16.36 6.88 -8.90
#